data_AF-A0A444MUX8-F1
#
_entry.id   AF-A0A444MUX8-F1
#
_cell.length_a   1.000
_cell.length_b   1.000
_cell.length_c   1.000
_cell.angle_alpha   90.00
_cell.angle_beta   90.00
_cell.angle_gamma   90.00
#
_symmetry.space_group_name_H-M   'P 1'
#
loop_
_entity.id
_entity.type
_entity.pdbx_description
1 polymer ?
#
loop_
_entity_poly.entity_id
_entity_poly.type
_entity_poly.pdbx_seq_one_letter_code
_entity_poly.pdbx_strand_id
1 'polypeptide(L)' 'MTTLNMRQKIISYLADAEENKVKAIYTLLERDIDEGEAFLLSDEQLDILEQEEELHLTGKTKSYTKDEAIQIIRRQRDF' A
#
# COMPACT_ATOMS: atom_id res chain seq x y z
N MET A 1 -26.90 17.13 -4.12
CA MET A 1 -26.02 17.77 -3.12
C MET A 1 -24.61 17.71 -3.68
N THR A 2 -23.91 18.83 -3.86
CA THR A 2 -22.56 18.81 -4.44
C THR A 2 -21.58 18.26 -3.41
N THR A 3 -20.54 17.56 -3.88
CA THR A 3 -19.45 17.02 -3.05
C THR A 3 -18.76 18.12 -2.23
N LEU A 4 -18.68 19.34 -2.76
CA LEU A 4 -18.20 20.54 -2.07
C LEU A 4 -19.04 20.86 -0.81
N ASN A 5 -20.37 20.84 -0.94
CA ASN A 5 -21.26 21.15 0.18
C ASN A 5 -21.22 20.08 1.27
N MET A 6 -20.99 18.81 0.91
CA MET A 6 -20.80 17.74 1.89
C MET A 6 -19.49 17.92 2.67
N ARG A 7 -18.39 18.25 1.97
CA ARG A 7 -17.09 18.52 2.59
C ARG A 7 -17.15 19.68 3.59
N GLN A 8 -17.76 20.80 3.19
CA GLN A 8 -17.91 21.96 4.08
C GLN A 8 -18.67 21.62 5.35
N LYS A 9 -19.77 20.85 5.23
CA LYS A 9 -20.57 20.43 6.39
C LYS A 9 -19.79 19.54 7.36
N ILE A 10 -18.98 18.61 6.84
CA ILE A 10 -18.16 17.72 7.67
C ILE A 10 -17.08 18.53 8.42
N ILE A 11 -16.39 19.45 7.74
CA ILE A 11 -15.37 20.30 8.35
C ILE A 11 -15.98 21.17 9.45
N SER A 12 -17.12 21.82 9.19
CA SER A 12 -17.80 22.64 10.19
C SER A 12 -18.28 21.82 11.39
N TYR A 13 -18.78 20.61 11.17
CA TYR A 13 -19.17 19.73 12.28
C TYR A 13 -17.98 19.33 13.14
N LEU A 14 -16.84 18.95 12.53
CA LEU A 14 -15.64 18.54 13.25
C LEU A 14 -15.03 19.67 14.08
N ALA A 15 -15.22 20.94 13.70
CA ALA A 15 -14.69 22.09 14.43
C ALA A 15 -15.27 22.22 15.85
N ASP A 16 -16.55 21.84 16.04
CA ASP A 16 -17.28 21.96 17.30
C ASP A 16 -17.61 20.60 17.94
N ALA A 17 -17.15 19.50 17.34
CA ALA A 17 -17.47 18.15 17.79
C ALA A 17 -16.74 17.78 19.09
N GLU A 18 -17.44 17.03 19.95
CA GLU A 18 -16.85 16.43 21.15
C GLU A 18 -15.73 15.43 20.79
N GLU A 19 -14.70 15.36 21.62
CA GLU A 19 -13.48 14.57 21.38
C GLU A 19 -13.76 13.07 21.11
N ASN A 20 -14.74 12.49 21.80
CA ASN A 20 -15.16 11.10 21.60
C ASN A 20 -15.71 10.85 20.17
N LYS A 21 -16.43 11.81 19.59
CA LYS A 21 -17.00 11.71 18.24
C LYS A 21 -15.91 11.88 17.20
N VAL A 22 -14.96 12.81 17.43
CA VAL A 22 -13.79 12.98 16.56
C VAL A 22 -12.95 11.70 16.53
N LYS A 23 -12.67 11.08 17.70
CA LYS A 23 -11.94 9.81 17.77
C LYS A 23 -12.65 8.68 17.02
N ALA A 24 -13.97 8.55 17.17
CA ALA A 24 -14.73 7.54 16.46
C ALA A 24 -14.65 7.73 14.93
N ILE A 25 -14.73 8.97 14.44
CA ILE A 25 -14.59 9.29 13.02
C ILE A 25 -13.16 8.99 12.55
N TYR A 26 -12.14 9.36 13.34
CA TYR A 26 -10.74 9.06 13.03
C TYR A 26 -10.52 7.55 12.90
N THR A 27 -10.95 6.74 13.85
CA THR A 27 -10.80 5.26 13.78
C THR A 27 -11.46 4.64 12.55
N LEU A 28 -12.59 5.21 12.09
CA LEU A 28 -13.27 4.73 10.88
C LEU A 28 -12.50 5.07 9.60
N LEU A 29 -11.75 6.18 9.60
CA LEU A 29 -11.06 6.72 8.43
C LEU A 29 -9.54 6.55 8.51
N GLU A 30 -9.00 6.05 9.63
CA GLU A 30 -7.57 5.93 9.92
C GLU A 30 -6.85 5.19 8.81
N ARG A 31 -7.43 4.08 8.36
CA ARG A 31 -6.90 3.31 7.22
C ARG A 31 -6.83 4.12 5.93
N ASP A 32 -7.86 4.90 5.61
CA ASP A 32 -7.91 5.69 4.37
C ASP A 32 -6.99 6.92 4.45
N ILE A 33 -6.78 7.46 5.66
CA ILE A 33 -5.86 8.56 5.95
C ILE A 33 -4.41 8.06 5.84
N ASP A 34 -4.11 6.91 6.44
CA ASP A 34 -2.79 6.29 6.47
C ASP A 34 -2.44 5.60 5.13
N GLU A 35 -3.42 5.13 4.36
CA GLU A 35 -3.23 4.69 2.96
C GLU A 35 -2.80 5.87 2.06
N GLY A 36 -3.08 7.12 2.46
CA GLY A 36 -2.47 8.31 1.86
C GLY A 36 -0.95 8.42 2.07
N GLU A 37 -0.41 7.70 3.06
CA GLU A 37 1.02 7.45 3.30
C GLU A 37 1.46 6.06 2.81
N ALA A 38 0.70 5.43 1.91
CA ALA A 38 1.18 4.22 1.25
C ALA A 38 2.52 4.52 0.58
N PHE A 39 3.52 3.69 0.86
CA PHE A 39 4.83 3.76 0.23
C PHE A 39 4.64 3.62 -1.29
N LEU A 40 4.62 4.76 -2.00
CA LEU A 40 4.63 4.77 -3.45
C LEU A 40 6.04 4.36 -3.89
N LEU A 41 6.10 3.29 -4.66
CA LEU A 41 7.34 2.90 -5.32
C LEU A 41 7.81 4.07 -6.20
N SER A 42 9.11 4.35 -6.18
CA SER A 42 9.69 5.28 -7.15
C SER A 42 9.58 4.69 -8.56
N ASP A 43 9.66 5.53 -9.58
CA ASP A 43 9.68 5.08 -10.98
C ASP A 43 10.77 4.03 -11.22
N GLU A 44 11.96 4.22 -10.64
CA GLU A 44 13.06 3.24 -10.69
C GLU A 44 12.69 1.89 -10.06
N GLN A 45 11.94 1.90 -8.95
CA GLN A 45 11.49 0.67 -8.31
C GLN A 45 10.41 -0.04 -9.12
N LEU A 46 9.55 0.71 -9.81
CA LEU A 46 8.58 0.16 -10.75
C LEU A 46 9.28 -0.46 -11.97
N ASP A 47 10.27 0.22 -12.55
CA ASP A 47 11.04 -0.28 -13.69
C ASP A 47 11.73 -1.62 -13.38
N ILE A 48 12.27 -1.77 -12.16
CA ILE A 48 12.85 -3.04 -11.71
C ILE A 48 11.81 -4.17 -11.71
N LEU A 49 10.59 -3.88 -11.23
CA LEU A 49 9.52 -4.88 -11.18
C LEU A 49 9.04 -5.26 -12.58
N GLU A 50 8.88 -4.29 -13.49
CA GLU A 50 8.50 -4.56 -14.88
C GLU A 50 9.57 -5.40 -15.60
N GLN A 51 10.86 -5.08 -15.39
CA GLN A 51 11.95 -5.84 -15.96
C GLN A 51 11.98 -7.29 -15.45
N GLU A 52 11.85 -7.51 -14.15
CA GLU A 52 11.84 -8.85 -13.57
C GLU A 52 10.62 -9.66 -14.02
N GLU A 53 9.45 -9.01 -14.19
CA GLU A 53 8.27 -9.64 -14.77
C GLU A 53 8.53 -10.10 -16.21
N GLU A 54 9.10 -9.25 -17.06
CA GLU A 54 9.43 -9.62 -18.44
C GLU A 54 10.41 -10.80 -18.48
N LEU A 55 11.46 -10.77 -17.66
CA LEU A 55 12.44 -11.84 -17.56
C LEU A 55 11.81 -13.16 -17.11
N HIS A 56 10.86 -13.10 -16.17
CA HIS A 56 10.14 -14.28 -15.71
C HIS A 56 9.23 -14.85 -16.80
N LEU A 57 8.44 -13.99 -17.46
CA LEU A 57 7.51 -14.39 -18.52
C LEU A 57 8.24 -14.95 -19.74
N THR A 58 9.42 -14.43 -20.05
CA THR A 58 10.29 -14.95 -21.12
C THR A 58 11.08 -16.19 -20.71
N GLY A 59 10.96 -16.64 -19.45
CA GLY A 59 11.65 -17.81 -18.90
C GLY A 59 13.16 -17.62 -18.75
N LYS A 60 13.65 -16.38 -18.83
CA LYS A 60 15.07 -16.04 -18.65
C LYS A 60 15.47 -16.07 -17.18
N THR A 61 14.54 -15.75 -16.28
CA THR A 61 14.71 -15.86 -14.83
C THR A 61 13.72 -16.85 -14.24
N LYS A 62 14.15 -17.51 -13.17
CA LYS A 62 13.35 -18.47 -12.42
C LYS A 62 12.84 -17.82 -11.15
N SER A 63 11.52 -17.81 -10.98
CA SER A 63 10.90 -17.38 -9.74
C SER A 63 10.90 -18.53 -8.73
N TYR A 64 11.04 -18.18 -7.46
CA TYR A 64 11.06 -19.14 -6.36
C TYR A 64 9.96 -18.77 -5.37
N THR A 65 9.31 -19.79 -4.81
CA THR A 65 8.45 -19.58 -3.65
C THR A 65 9.29 -19.15 -2.44
N LYS A 66 8.64 -18.56 -1.43
CA LYS A 66 9.32 -18.13 -0.20
C LYS A 66 10.13 -19.25 0.45
N ASP A 67 9.58 -20.46 0.51
CA ASP A 67 10.25 -21.61 1.11
C ASP A 67 11.48 -22.03 0.30
N GLU A 68 11.38 -22.01 -1.04
CA GLU A 68 12.50 -22.29 -1.93
C GLU A 68 13.60 -21.24 -1.79
N ALA A 69 13.24 -19.96 -1.73
CA ALA A 69 14.19 -18.88 -1.50
C ALA A 69 14.92 -19.05 -0.15
N ILE A 70 14.20 -19.42 0.91
CA ILE A 70 14.80 -19.71 2.22
C ILE A 70 15.79 -20.87 2.12
N GLN A 71 15.45 -21.94 1.39
CA GLN A 71 16.34 -23.08 1.19
C GLN A 71 17.59 -22.70 0.39
N ILE A 72 17.46 -21.87 -0.64
CA ILE A 72 18.58 -21.35 -1.45
C ILE A 72 19.51 -20.49 -0.58
N ILE A 73 18.96 -19.56 0.20
CA ILE A 73 19.74 -18.70 1.13
C ILE A 73 20.50 -19.56 2.14
N ARG A 74 19.88 -20.64 2.63
CA ARG A 74 20.50 -21.61 3.53
C ARG A 74 21.47 -22.57 2.83
N ARG A 75 21.68 -22.44 1.51
CA ARG A 75 22.50 -23.33 0.67
C ARG A 75 22.08 -24.80 0.73
N GLN A 76 20.80 -25.04 0.97
CA GLN A 76 20.20 -26.38 0.99
C GLN A 76 19.69 -26.80 -0.39
N ARG A 77 19.74 -25.89 -1.37
CA ARG A 77 19.33 -26.09 -2.76
C ARG A 77 20.12 -25.14 -3.67
N ASP A 78 20.52 -25.62 -4.85
CA ASP A 78 21.16 -24.82 -5.89
C ASP A 78 20.12 -24.12 -6.79
N PHE A 79 20.55 -23.05 -7.49
CA PHE A 79 19.71 -22.19 -8.33
C PHE A 79 19.10 -22.93 -9.53
#